data_AF-A0A4S8SRG8-F1
#
_entry.id   AF-A0A4S8SRG8-F1
#
_cell.length_a   1.000
_cell.length_b   1.000
_cell.length_c   1.000
_cell.angle_alpha   90.00
_cell.angle_beta   90.00
_cell.angle_gamma   90.00
#
_symmetry.space_group_name_H-M   'P 1'
#
loop_
_entity.id
_entity.type
_entity.pdbx_description
1 polymer ?
#
loop_
_entity_poly.entity_id
_entity_poly.type
_entity_poly.pdbx_seq_one_letter_code
_entity_poly.pdbx_strand_id
1 'polypeptide(L)'
;MCRVGGLHSFQHRIVWGSEKEEELERDDDKSWTLYAQTDDASSSGCGMSQRPEPLRLGSVAPNFDADTTNGPINFHEFIGDKWVILFSHPEDYTPVCTTELGAFAKLEPEFTKRGVKLIGLSANTVDSHGGWIKDIDEISGSSLKFPIIGDKERQVALAYDMLDHQDATNVDSKGIAFTIRSVFIIDPKKTIRTILSYPASTGRNTAEVLRIVDSLQTGDKHRITTPINWVPGDDVIVHPSIKTEEAQKIFPKVNIVKPYLRFTTLPKEETSANV
;
A
#
# COMPACT_ATOMS: atom_id res chain seq x y z
N MET A 1 -24.89 12.99 -57.75
CA MET A 1 -23.42 13.13 -57.68
C MET A 1 -23.06 14.00 -56.47
N CYS A 2 -22.11 13.50 -55.67
CA CYS A 2 -21.26 14.19 -54.68
C CYS A 2 -20.85 15.64 -55.08
N ARG A 3 -20.41 16.56 -54.21
CA ARG A 3 -19.87 16.52 -52.84
C ARG A 3 -19.80 17.96 -52.29
N VAL A 4 -19.69 18.05 -50.96
CA VAL A 4 -19.38 19.27 -50.17
C VAL A 4 -17.92 19.23 -49.73
N GLY A 5 -17.30 20.40 -49.50
CA GLY A 5 -16.06 20.62 -48.73
C GLY A 5 -15.23 21.78 -49.30
N GLY A 6 -14.64 22.71 -48.56
CA GLY A 6 -14.47 22.91 -47.11
C GLY A 6 -13.75 24.25 -46.88
N LEU A 7 -13.86 24.79 -45.65
CA LEU A 7 -13.35 26.10 -45.25
C LEU A 7 -11.81 26.15 -45.08
N HIS A 8 -11.28 27.35 -45.33
CA HIS A 8 -9.88 27.76 -45.12
C HIS A 8 -9.52 27.89 -43.63
N SER A 9 -8.27 27.60 -43.28
CA SER A 9 -7.63 28.09 -42.06
C SER A 9 -6.26 28.72 -42.39
N PHE A 10 -5.99 29.85 -41.74
CA PHE A 10 -4.82 30.70 -41.90
C PHE A 10 -3.57 30.11 -41.21
N GLN A 11 -2.42 30.19 -41.88
CA GLN A 11 -1.10 29.94 -41.30
C GLN A 11 -0.58 31.19 -40.58
N HIS A 12 -0.12 31.04 -39.34
CA HIS A 12 0.94 31.89 -38.78
C HIS A 12 2.19 31.03 -38.55
N ARG A 13 3.29 31.54 -39.10
CA ARG A 13 4.62 30.93 -39.17
C ARG A 13 5.44 31.46 -37.99
N ILE A 14 5.93 30.58 -37.12
CA ILE A 14 7.06 30.86 -36.23
C ILE A 14 8.15 29.86 -36.58
N VAL A 15 9.29 30.39 -37.02
CA VAL A 15 10.48 29.64 -37.42
C VAL A 15 11.42 29.58 -36.22
N TRP A 16 11.80 28.37 -35.82
CA TRP A 16 13.04 28.12 -35.10
C TRP A 16 13.79 27.03 -35.87
N GLY A 17 14.99 27.35 -36.33
CA GLY A 17 15.86 26.43 -37.03
C GLY A 17 16.60 25.51 -36.06
N SER A 18 16.73 24.24 -36.41
CA SER A 18 18.01 23.62 -36.74
C SER A 18 17.73 22.25 -37.33
N GLU A 19 18.44 21.94 -38.40
CA GLU A 19 18.24 20.82 -39.32
C GLU A 19 18.41 19.47 -38.63
N LYS A 20 17.51 18.54 -38.95
CA LYS A 20 17.84 17.21 -39.48
C LYS A 20 16.56 16.55 -40.00
N GLU A 21 16.51 16.39 -41.31
CA GLU A 21 15.59 15.48 -41.99
C GLU A 21 15.95 14.06 -41.57
N GLU A 22 15.03 13.35 -40.92
CA GLU A 22 15.05 11.90 -40.87
C GLU A 22 13.87 11.41 -41.72
N GLU A 23 14.20 10.75 -42.83
CA GLU A 23 13.27 10.00 -43.66
C GLU A 23 12.58 8.94 -42.82
N LEU A 24 11.25 9.03 -42.73
CA LEU A 24 10.41 7.96 -42.22
C LEU A 24 10.23 6.91 -43.33
N GLU A 25 11.14 5.95 -43.40
CA GLU A 25 10.84 4.68 -44.08
C GLU A 25 10.03 3.78 -43.14
N ARG A 26 8.87 3.37 -43.65
CA ARG A 26 7.95 2.46 -43.02
C ARG A 26 8.24 1.07 -43.56
N ASP A 27 8.91 0.24 -42.77
CA ASP A 27 8.98 -1.20 -43.04
C ASP A 27 7.94 -1.94 -42.19
N ASP A 28 7.03 -2.59 -42.91
CA ASP A 28 6.01 -3.46 -42.38
C ASP A 28 6.64 -4.80 -41.95
N ASP A 29 6.21 -5.31 -40.79
CA ASP A 29 6.24 -6.72 -40.38
C ASP A 29 7.59 -7.30 -39.85
N LYS A 30 7.70 -7.44 -38.51
CA LYS A 30 8.17 -8.66 -37.79
C LYS A 30 8.30 -8.46 -36.26
N SER A 31 7.66 -9.39 -35.55
CA SER A 31 7.78 -9.77 -34.14
C SER A 31 8.96 -9.20 -33.31
N TRP A 32 8.63 -8.61 -32.16
CA TRP A 32 9.57 -8.33 -31.08
C TRP A 32 10.10 -9.64 -30.48
N THR A 33 11.34 -10.01 -30.83
CA THR A 33 12.10 -11.03 -30.10
C THR A 33 13.15 -10.30 -29.28
N LEU A 34 13.03 -10.33 -27.96
CA LEU A 34 13.99 -9.71 -27.04
C LEU A 34 15.22 -10.62 -26.97
N TYR A 35 16.28 -10.30 -27.71
CA TYR A 35 17.58 -10.93 -27.53
C TYR A 35 18.24 -10.31 -26.30
N ALA A 36 18.30 -11.07 -25.21
CA ALA A 36 19.20 -10.75 -24.09
C ALA A 36 20.62 -11.09 -24.55
N GLN A 37 21.41 -10.04 -24.81
CA GLN A 37 22.83 -10.16 -25.10
C GLN A 37 23.56 -10.33 -23.77
N THR A 38 24.09 -11.54 -23.51
CA THR A 38 25.02 -11.77 -22.41
C THR A 38 26.43 -11.53 -22.92
N ASP A 39 26.99 -10.36 -22.64
CA ASP A 39 28.41 -10.11 -22.82
C ASP A 39 29.07 -9.93 -21.45
N ASP A 40 29.90 -10.92 -21.12
CA ASP A 40 30.92 -10.85 -20.08
C ASP A 40 31.92 -9.75 -20.42
N ALA A 41 32.01 -8.70 -19.58
CA ALA A 41 33.16 -7.82 -19.55
C ALA A 41 33.34 -7.19 -18.17
N SER A 42 34.36 -7.69 -17.47
CA SER A 42 34.97 -7.07 -16.30
C SER A 42 35.32 -5.61 -16.57
N SER A 43 34.58 -4.68 -15.98
CA SER A 43 35.02 -3.30 -15.79
C SER A 43 34.41 -2.74 -14.52
N SER A 44 35.27 -2.12 -13.73
CA SER A 44 35.04 -1.41 -12.47
C SER A 44 33.68 -0.70 -12.41
N GLY A 45 32.76 -1.28 -11.63
CA GLY A 45 31.39 -0.80 -11.48
C GLY A 45 31.34 0.52 -10.73
N CYS A 46 30.98 1.59 -11.44
CA CYS A 46 30.20 2.66 -10.86
C CYS A 46 28.92 2.01 -10.30
N GLY A 47 28.77 2.00 -8.98
CA GLY A 47 27.66 1.35 -8.30
C GLY A 47 26.34 1.95 -8.74
N MET A 48 25.71 1.35 -9.75
CA MET A 48 24.29 1.54 -9.98
C MET A 48 23.60 1.10 -8.69
N SER A 49 23.05 2.07 -7.95
CA SER A 49 22.20 1.78 -6.80
C SER A 49 21.08 0.87 -7.29
N GLN A 50 21.20 -0.43 -7.00
CA GLN A 50 20.16 -1.37 -7.38
C GLN A 50 18.89 -0.92 -6.68
N ARG A 51 17.85 -0.58 -7.47
CA ARG A 51 16.53 -0.36 -6.89
C ARG A 51 16.15 -1.62 -6.11
N PRO A 52 15.62 -1.49 -4.89
CA PRO A 52 15.18 -2.65 -4.13
C PRO A 52 14.17 -3.45 -4.96
N GLU A 53 14.21 -4.78 -4.81
CA GLU A 53 13.27 -5.68 -5.48
C GLU A 53 11.82 -5.25 -5.18
N PRO A 54 10.94 -5.16 -6.19
CA PRO A 54 9.57 -4.70 -5.98
C PRO A 54 8.83 -5.58 -4.97
N LEU A 55 8.24 -4.96 -3.95
CA LEU A 55 7.44 -5.67 -2.96
C LEU A 55 6.11 -6.14 -3.58
N ARG A 56 5.76 -7.41 -3.35
CA ARG A 56 4.52 -8.04 -3.81
C ARG A 56 3.78 -8.65 -2.62
N LEU A 57 2.52 -9.01 -2.84
CA LEU A 57 1.81 -9.88 -1.90
C LEU A 57 2.57 -11.20 -1.78
N GLY A 58 2.81 -11.65 -0.55
CA GLY A 58 3.62 -12.85 -0.27
C GLY A 58 5.11 -12.58 -0.09
N SER A 59 5.61 -11.37 -0.38
CA SER A 59 6.99 -11.00 -0.05
C SER A 59 7.20 -10.98 1.47
N VAL A 60 8.39 -11.39 1.91
CA VAL A 60 8.84 -11.14 3.29
C VAL A 60 9.09 -9.64 3.42
N ALA A 61 8.49 -9.03 4.43
CA ALA A 61 8.67 -7.63 4.77
C ALA A 61 10.17 -7.35 5.05
N PRO A 62 10.80 -6.36 4.39
CA PRO A 62 12.18 -5.97 4.69
C PRO A 62 12.41 -5.74 6.19
N ASN A 63 13.48 -6.29 6.76
CA ASN A 63 13.86 -5.97 8.13
C ASN A 63 14.73 -4.73 8.16
N PHE A 64 14.59 -3.90 9.20
CA PHE A 64 15.36 -2.69 9.39
C PHE A 64 15.48 -2.36 10.88
N ASP A 65 16.50 -1.59 11.23
CA ASP A 65 16.60 -0.90 12.51
C ASP A 65 16.22 0.57 12.30
N ALA A 66 15.43 1.15 13.20
CA ALA A 66 15.01 2.54 13.11
C ALA A 66 14.73 3.16 14.47
N ASP A 67 14.96 4.47 14.57
CA ASP A 67 14.53 5.27 15.70
C ASP A 67 13.05 5.64 15.55
N THR A 68 12.31 5.52 16.66
CA THR A 68 10.89 5.86 16.72
C THR A 68 10.60 6.74 17.93
N THR A 69 9.40 7.34 17.94
CA THR A 69 8.88 8.07 19.11
C THR A 69 8.80 7.26 20.39
N ASN A 70 8.82 5.92 20.29
CA ASN A 70 8.79 5.02 21.45
C ASN A 70 10.16 4.35 21.72
N GLY A 71 11.23 4.87 21.12
CA GLY A 71 12.58 4.32 21.20
C GLY A 71 12.99 3.52 19.95
N PRO A 72 14.25 3.05 19.91
CA PRO A 72 14.77 2.29 18.77
C PRO A 72 14.10 0.91 18.66
N ILE A 73 13.93 0.44 17.43
CA ILE A 73 13.37 -0.89 17.14
C ILE A 73 14.21 -1.64 16.11
N ASN A 74 14.17 -2.96 16.19
CA ASN A 74 14.34 -3.83 15.02
C ASN A 74 12.94 -4.24 14.52
N PHE A 75 12.64 -4.09 13.23
CA PHE A 75 11.27 -4.21 12.73
C PHE A 75 10.69 -5.62 12.88
N HIS A 76 11.49 -6.67 12.63
CA HIS A 76 11.02 -8.05 12.79
C HIS A 76 10.81 -8.42 14.25
N GLU A 77 11.65 -7.92 15.16
CA GLU A 77 11.43 -8.06 16.60
C GLU A 77 10.18 -7.29 17.06
N PHE A 78 9.98 -6.08 16.53
CA PHE A 78 8.77 -5.29 16.78
C PHE A 78 7.50 -6.02 16.32
N ILE A 79 7.52 -6.67 15.14
CA ILE A 79 6.41 -7.50 14.69
C ILE A 79 6.19 -8.65 15.70
N GLY A 80 7.24 -9.40 16.04
CA GLY A 80 7.15 -10.52 16.97
C GLY A 80 6.18 -11.59 16.47
N ASP A 81 5.18 -11.95 17.28
CA ASP A 81 4.11 -12.90 16.95
C ASP A 81 2.78 -12.21 16.55
N LYS A 82 2.80 -10.89 16.33
CA LYS A 82 1.61 -10.08 16.03
C LYS A 82 1.52 -9.70 14.57
N TRP A 83 0.32 -9.31 14.15
CA TRP A 83 0.13 -8.59 12.90
C TRP A 83 0.65 -7.16 13.04
N VAL A 84 1.10 -6.55 11.95
CA VAL A 84 1.53 -5.15 11.92
C VAL A 84 0.91 -4.43 10.74
N ILE A 85 0.49 -3.19 10.98
CA ILE A 85 0.18 -2.22 9.94
C ILE A 85 1.28 -1.17 9.95
N LEU A 86 2.13 -1.20 8.93
CA LEU A 86 3.12 -0.16 8.65
C LEU A 86 2.50 0.82 7.66
N PHE A 87 2.41 2.09 8.01
CA PHE A 87 1.81 3.10 7.14
C PHE A 87 2.62 4.40 7.13
N SER A 88 2.79 4.98 5.95
CA SER A 88 3.54 6.22 5.78
C SER A 88 2.61 7.44 5.68
N HIS A 89 3.11 8.62 5.98
CA HIS A 89 2.50 9.91 5.68
C HIS A 89 3.55 10.87 5.10
N PRO A 90 3.19 11.79 4.19
CA PRO A 90 4.17 12.66 3.52
C PRO A 90 5.05 13.50 4.45
N GLU A 91 4.45 14.20 5.41
CA GLU A 91 5.12 15.21 6.22
C GLU A 91 4.30 15.50 7.49
N ASP A 92 4.99 15.75 8.61
CA ASP A 92 4.40 16.26 9.85
C ASP A 92 3.78 17.66 9.65
N TYR A 93 2.91 18.08 10.57
CA TYR A 93 2.26 19.41 10.54
C TYR A 93 1.47 19.71 9.25
N THR A 94 0.95 18.68 8.57
CA THR A 94 0.12 18.83 7.37
C THR A 94 -1.32 18.37 7.62
N PRO A 95 -2.33 19.04 7.00
CA PRO A 95 -3.73 18.91 7.42
C PRO A 95 -4.29 17.50 7.26
N VAL A 96 -4.06 16.84 6.11
CA VAL A 96 -4.58 15.49 5.87
C VAL A 96 -3.86 14.46 6.74
N CYS A 97 -2.55 14.61 6.97
CA CYS A 97 -1.81 13.68 7.81
C CYS A 97 -2.28 13.77 9.28
N THR A 98 -2.58 14.98 9.77
CA THR A 98 -3.09 15.18 11.13
C THR A 98 -4.43 14.47 11.32
N THR A 99 -5.34 14.56 10.34
CA THR A 99 -6.64 13.87 10.43
C THR A 99 -6.50 12.35 10.34
N GLU A 100 -5.59 11.84 9.52
CA GLU A 100 -5.32 10.40 9.39
C GLU A 100 -4.73 9.79 10.66
N LEU A 101 -3.66 10.37 11.21
CA LEU A 101 -3.01 9.83 12.40
C LEU A 101 -3.95 9.90 13.61
N GLY A 102 -4.73 10.98 13.74
CA GLY A 102 -5.77 11.07 14.77
C GLY A 102 -6.86 10.00 14.60
N ALA A 103 -7.26 9.68 13.37
CA ALA A 103 -8.24 8.62 13.10
C ALA A 103 -7.67 7.22 13.41
N PHE A 104 -6.40 6.96 13.07
CA PHE A 104 -5.71 5.72 13.46
C PHE A 104 -5.55 5.61 14.97
N ALA A 105 -5.20 6.69 15.67
CA ALA A 105 -5.06 6.72 17.13
C ALA A 105 -6.39 6.38 17.83
N LYS A 106 -7.51 6.91 17.34
CA LYS A 106 -8.84 6.53 17.86
C LYS A 106 -9.20 5.06 17.64
N LEU A 107 -8.75 4.48 16.53
CA LEU A 107 -9.01 3.08 16.20
C LEU A 107 -7.94 2.11 16.72
N GLU A 108 -6.83 2.59 17.26
CA GLU A 108 -5.75 1.76 17.81
C GLU A 108 -6.25 0.68 18.79
N PRO A 109 -7.23 0.95 19.69
CA PRO A 109 -7.80 -0.10 20.54
C PRO A 109 -8.47 -1.24 19.75
N GLU A 110 -9.11 -0.95 18.62
CA GLU A 110 -9.74 -1.96 17.76
C GLU A 110 -8.73 -2.83 17.02
N PHE A 111 -7.60 -2.25 16.60
CA PHE A 111 -6.47 -3.00 16.07
C PHE A 111 -5.81 -3.87 17.16
N THR A 112 -5.65 -3.32 18.36
CA THR A 112 -5.07 -4.03 19.50
C THR A 112 -5.90 -5.26 19.87
N LYS A 113 -7.24 -5.16 19.89
CA LYS A 113 -8.15 -6.29 20.11
C LYS A 113 -7.96 -7.43 19.10
N ARG A 114 -7.50 -7.12 17.88
CA ARG A 114 -7.19 -8.08 16.80
C ARG A 114 -5.77 -8.61 16.84
N GLY A 115 -4.98 -8.24 17.85
CA GLY A 115 -3.57 -8.58 17.93
C GLY A 115 -2.74 -7.91 16.82
N VAL A 116 -3.13 -6.71 16.40
CA VAL A 116 -2.43 -5.89 15.39
C VAL A 116 -1.74 -4.72 16.06
N LYS A 117 -0.47 -4.51 15.75
CA LYS A 117 0.28 -3.30 16.13
C LYS A 117 0.25 -2.30 14.97
N LEU A 118 0.10 -1.02 15.30
CA LEU A 118 0.25 0.08 14.36
C LEU A 118 1.68 0.63 14.43
N ILE A 119 2.20 1.12 13.30
CA ILE A 119 3.44 1.89 13.25
C ILE A 119 3.41 2.86 12.07
N GLY A 120 3.57 4.15 12.38
CA GLY A 120 3.62 5.23 11.41
C GLY A 120 5.04 5.47 10.89
N LEU A 121 5.17 6.21 9.79
CA LEU A 121 6.46 6.58 9.20
C LEU A 121 6.35 7.87 8.38
N SER A 122 7.33 8.75 8.49
CA SER A 122 7.62 9.75 7.45
C SER A 122 9.11 10.05 7.39
N ALA A 123 9.51 10.90 6.45
CA ALA A 123 10.89 11.37 6.31
C ALA A 123 11.28 12.46 7.33
N ASN A 124 10.46 12.71 8.36
CA ASN A 124 10.78 13.64 9.45
C ASN A 124 11.70 13.01 10.50
N THR A 125 12.10 13.80 11.49
CA THR A 125 12.83 13.33 12.68
C THR A 125 11.88 12.92 13.79
N VAL A 126 12.35 12.05 14.69
CA VAL A 126 11.61 11.68 15.91
C VAL A 126 11.25 12.90 16.77
N ASP A 127 12.12 13.91 16.82
CA ASP A 127 11.84 15.17 17.55
C ASP A 127 10.66 15.94 16.95
N SER A 128 10.56 15.99 15.61
CA SER A 128 9.43 16.61 14.90
C SER A 128 8.12 15.89 15.25
N HIS A 129 8.14 14.55 15.21
CA HIS A 129 6.98 13.74 15.58
C HIS A 129 6.53 14.01 17.01
N GLY A 130 7.46 14.08 17.96
CA GLY A 130 7.14 14.31 19.37
C GLY A 130 6.43 15.64 19.64
N GLY A 131 6.74 16.68 18.86
CA GLY A 131 6.00 17.94 18.87
C GLY A 131 4.61 17.77 18.26
N TRP A 132 4.55 17.20 17.05
CA TRP A 132 3.32 17.10 16.27
C TRP A 132 2.26 16.15 16.87
N ILE A 133 2.66 15.11 17.60
CA ILE A 133 1.75 14.22 18.33
C ILE A 133 0.82 15.01 19.26
N LYS A 134 1.31 16.09 19.88
CA LYS A 134 0.50 16.94 20.76
C LYS A 134 -0.63 17.63 19.98
N ASP A 135 -0.32 18.17 18.81
CA ASP A 135 -1.31 18.79 17.93
C ASP A 135 -2.34 17.77 17.45
N ILE A 136 -1.90 16.56 17.09
CA ILE A 136 -2.79 15.46 16.69
C ILE A 136 -3.76 15.13 17.83
N ASP A 137 -3.25 14.92 19.05
CA ASP A 137 -4.05 14.57 20.22
C ASP A 137 -5.04 15.70 20.56
N GLU A 138 -4.61 16.95 20.53
CA GLU A 138 -5.46 18.12 20.77
C GLU A 138 -6.58 18.24 19.73
N ILE A 139 -6.24 18.21 18.43
CA ILE A 139 -7.19 18.44 17.33
C ILE A 139 -8.18 17.28 17.21
N SER A 140 -7.69 16.05 17.35
CA SER A 140 -8.52 14.87 17.17
C SER A 140 -9.25 14.47 18.45
N GLY A 141 -8.80 14.89 19.64
CA GLY A 141 -9.27 14.35 20.91
C GLY A 141 -8.92 12.86 21.06
N SER A 142 -7.77 12.46 20.53
CA SER A 142 -7.25 11.10 20.63
C SER A 142 -6.05 11.03 21.59
N SER A 143 -5.45 9.84 21.70
CA SER A 143 -4.18 9.65 22.41
C SER A 143 -3.36 8.68 21.57
N LEU A 144 -2.46 9.22 20.75
CA LEU A 144 -1.59 8.46 19.87
C LEU A 144 -0.53 7.73 20.69
N LYS A 145 -0.53 6.38 20.64
CA LYS A 145 0.42 5.55 21.41
C LYS A 145 1.34 4.71 20.54
N PHE A 146 0.94 4.42 19.31
CA PHE A 146 1.78 3.68 18.38
C PHE A 146 3.05 4.49 18.00
N PRO A 147 4.18 3.81 17.75
CA PRO A 147 5.41 4.49 17.34
C PRO A 147 5.28 5.12 15.95
N ILE A 148 5.97 6.25 15.75
CA ILE A 148 6.22 6.84 14.43
C ILE A 148 7.72 6.76 14.16
N ILE A 149 8.10 6.14 13.05
CA ILE A 149 9.49 6.02 12.57
C ILE A 149 9.94 7.35 11.98
N GLY A 150 11.08 7.86 12.46
CA GLY A 150 11.77 9.00 11.83
C GLY A 150 12.74 8.52 10.75
N ASP A 151 12.31 8.56 9.48
CA ASP A 151 13.07 8.04 8.33
C ASP A 151 13.74 9.16 7.52
N LYS A 152 14.50 10.02 8.20
CA LYS A 152 15.11 11.22 7.60
C LYS A 152 15.95 10.93 6.35
N GLU A 153 16.64 9.80 6.33
CA GLU A 153 17.48 9.33 5.23
C GLU A 153 16.71 8.50 4.18
N ARG A 154 15.38 8.36 4.33
CA ARG A 154 14.47 7.59 3.45
C ARG A 154 14.87 6.13 3.27
N GLN A 155 15.57 5.53 4.22
CA GLN A 155 16.05 4.15 4.06
C GLN A 155 14.89 3.17 4.08
N VAL A 156 13.95 3.35 5.01
CA VAL A 156 12.77 2.48 5.12
C VAL A 156 11.80 2.80 3.97
N ALA A 157 11.61 4.07 3.65
CA ALA A 157 10.77 4.51 2.54
C ALA A 157 11.26 3.95 1.19
N LEU A 158 12.57 3.91 0.95
CA LEU A 158 13.15 3.27 -0.23
C LEU A 158 12.93 1.76 -0.21
N ALA A 159 13.20 1.09 0.91
CA ALA A 159 13.02 -0.36 1.04
C ALA A 159 11.57 -0.82 0.82
N TYR A 160 10.61 0.05 1.14
CA TYR A 160 9.18 -0.21 0.97
C TYR A 160 8.53 0.46 -0.24
N ASP A 161 9.31 1.06 -1.14
CA ASP A 161 8.79 1.77 -2.33
C ASP A 161 7.69 2.79 -1.98
N MET A 162 7.94 3.58 -0.93
CA MET A 162 7.00 4.56 -0.38
C MET A 162 7.25 5.98 -0.87
N LEU A 163 8.18 6.22 -1.81
CA LEU A 163 8.49 7.57 -2.29
C LEU A 163 7.59 7.99 -3.45
N ASP A 164 7.27 9.29 -3.48
CA ASP A 164 6.50 9.85 -4.59
C ASP A 164 7.37 9.99 -5.84
N HIS A 165 7.19 9.05 -6.77
CA HIS A 165 7.83 9.10 -8.08
C HIS A 165 6.94 9.74 -9.16
N GLN A 166 5.70 10.08 -8.84
CA GLN A 166 4.73 10.60 -9.81
C GLN A 166 4.66 12.13 -9.79
N ASP A 167 4.76 12.72 -8.61
CA ASP A 167 4.77 14.18 -8.45
C ASP A 167 6.19 14.67 -8.17
N ALA A 168 6.87 15.14 -9.22
CA ALA A 168 8.21 15.72 -9.11
C ALA A 168 8.25 17.02 -8.28
N THR A 169 7.09 17.60 -7.93
CA THR A 169 7.00 18.78 -7.06
C THR A 169 6.83 18.40 -5.59
N ASN A 170 6.45 17.15 -5.29
CA ASN A 170 6.28 16.65 -3.94
C ASN A 170 7.62 16.24 -3.33
N VAL A 171 8.49 17.23 -3.15
CA VAL A 171 9.87 17.08 -2.69
C VAL A 171 10.16 18.04 -1.54
N ASP A 172 11.09 17.64 -0.67
CA ASP A 172 11.55 18.50 0.42
C ASP A 172 12.39 19.69 -0.09
N SER A 173 12.84 20.54 0.83
CA SER A 173 13.71 21.70 0.53
C SER A 173 15.02 21.35 -0.23
N LYS A 174 15.41 20.07 -0.28
CA LYS A 174 16.59 19.56 -0.99
C LYS A 174 16.24 18.87 -2.31
N GLY A 175 14.97 18.86 -2.72
CA GLY A 175 14.52 18.20 -3.93
C GLY A 175 14.34 16.68 -3.80
N ILE A 176 14.29 16.15 -2.57
CA ILE A 176 14.09 14.71 -2.33
C ILE A 176 12.60 14.43 -2.15
N ALA A 177 12.06 13.47 -2.90
CA ALA A 177 10.65 13.08 -2.84
C ALA A 177 10.18 12.78 -1.40
N PHE A 178 8.99 13.28 -1.07
CA PHE A 178 8.27 12.88 0.13
C PHE A 178 7.72 11.47 -0.01
N THR A 179 7.34 10.87 1.12
CA THR A 179 6.62 9.61 1.09
C THR A 179 5.18 9.81 0.61
N ILE A 180 4.64 8.84 -0.12
CA ILE A 180 3.21 8.75 -0.40
C ILE A 180 2.47 8.13 0.79
N ARG A 181 1.13 7.98 0.68
CA ARG A 181 0.29 7.37 1.72
C ARG A 181 0.19 5.87 1.49
N SER A 182 1.24 5.14 1.81
CA SER A 182 1.28 3.67 1.70
C SER A 182 0.79 3.00 2.98
N VAL A 183 0.21 1.81 2.84
CA VAL A 183 -0.18 0.92 3.95
C VAL A 183 0.24 -0.50 3.61
N PHE A 184 0.98 -1.13 4.50
CA PHE A 184 1.37 -2.53 4.43
C PHE A 184 0.75 -3.28 5.61
N ILE A 185 -0.08 -4.28 5.32
CA ILE A 185 -0.61 -5.19 6.33
C ILE A 185 0.24 -6.45 6.32
N ILE A 186 0.95 -6.71 7.42
CA ILE A 186 1.99 -7.74 7.54
C ILE A 186 1.55 -8.74 8.60
N ASP A 187 1.66 -10.03 8.29
CA ASP A 187 1.28 -11.09 9.22
C ASP A 187 2.42 -11.49 10.18
N PRO A 188 2.15 -12.33 11.21
CA PRO A 188 3.18 -12.78 12.15
C PRO A 188 4.36 -13.52 11.50
N LYS A 189 4.18 -14.07 10.30
CA LYS A 189 5.24 -14.70 9.51
C LYS A 189 6.05 -13.68 8.70
N LYS A 190 5.90 -12.38 9.00
CA LYS A 190 6.56 -11.27 8.31
C LYS A 190 6.15 -11.17 6.85
N THR A 191 5.03 -11.76 6.45
CA THR A 191 4.59 -11.78 5.06
C THR A 191 3.67 -10.60 4.78
N ILE A 192 3.90 -9.88 3.68
CA ILE A 192 3.03 -8.80 3.22
C ILE A 192 1.74 -9.40 2.67
N ARG A 193 0.60 -9.10 3.32
CA ARG A 193 -0.73 -9.63 2.98
C ARG A 193 -1.59 -8.62 2.22
N THR A 194 -1.33 -7.33 2.36
CA THR A 194 -2.00 -6.27 1.61
C THR A 194 -1.10 -5.06 1.47
N ILE A 195 -1.16 -4.41 0.30
CA ILE A 195 -0.52 -3.14 0.02
C ILE A 195 -1.61 -2.19 -0.48
N LEU A 196 -1.74 -1.03 0.15
CA LEU A 196 -2.54 0.08 -0.35
C LEU A 196 -1.62 1.26 -0.65
N SER A 197 -1.84 1.95 -1.77
CA SER A 197 -1.08 3.12 -2.15
C SER A 197 -2.03 4.25 -2.54
N TYR A 198 -1.91 5.37 -1.83
CA TYR A 198 -2.72 6.57 -2.02
C TYR A 198 -1.80 7.75 -2.31
N PRO A 199 -2.17 8.68 -3.21
CA PRO A 199 -1.41 9.91 -3.41
C PRO A 199 -1.54 10.82 -2.17
N ALA A 200 -0.62 11.77 -2.03
CA ALA A 200 -0.64 12.74 -0.92
C ALA A 200 -1.97 13.52 -0.83
N SER A 201 -2.66 13.74 -1.97
CA SER A 201 -3.93 14.46 -2.04
C SER A 201 -5.15 13.70 -1.52
N THR A 202 -5.05 12.38 -1.32
CA THR A 202 -6.21 11.53 -0.97
C THR A 202 -6.03 10.90 0.40
N GLY A 203 -6.78 11.38 1.39
CA GLY A 203 -6.82 10.75 2.72
C GLY A 203 -7.38 9.31 2.67
N ARG A 204 -6.78 8.43 3.47
CA ARG A 204 -7.13 7.01 3.58
C ARG A 204 -8.39 6.80 4.41
N ASN A 205 -9.07 5.70 4.13
CA ASN A 205 -10.17 5.20 4.94
C ASN A 205 -9.63 4.21 5.98
N THR A 206 -9.54 4.63 7.24
CA THR A 206 -9.05 3.78 8.33
C THR A 206 -9.97 2.59 8.65
N ALA A 207 -11.28 2.73 8.41
CA ALA A 207 -12.24 1.64 8.56
C ALA A 207 -12.01 0.54 7.52
N GLU A 208 -11.55 0.88 6.32
CA GLU A 208 -11.19 -0.12 5.30
C GLU A 208 -9.96 -0.92 5.74
N VAL A 209 -8.96 -0.27 6.34
CA VAL A 209 -7.78 -0.97 6.87
C VAL A 209 -8.19 -1.97 7.95
N LEU A 210 -9.10 -1.60 8.85
CA LEU A 210 -9.65 -2.50 9.87
C LEU A 210 -10.46 -3.65 9.25
N ARG A 211 -11.31 -3.36 8.26
CA ARG A 211 -12.12 -4.35 7.54
C ARG A 211 -11.25 -5.38 6.82
N ILE A 212 -10.13 -4.95 6.23
CA ILE A 212 -9.17 -5.86 5.58
C ILE A 212 -8.53 -6.78 6.62
N VAL A 213 -8.15 -6.28 7.81
CA VAL A 213 -7.66 -7.14 8.90
C VAL A 213 -8.69 -8.21 9.25
N ASP A 214 -9.95 -7.81 9.45
CA ASP A 214 -11.04 -8.74 9.75
C ASP A 214 -11.20 -9.81 8.65
N SER A 215 -11.14 -9.41 7.38
CA SER A 215 -11.21 -10.31 6.23
C SER A 215 -10.05 -11.32 6.19
N LEU A 216 -8.81 -10.84 6.34
CA LEU A 216 -7.61 -11.68 6.31
C LEU A 216 -7.61 -12.70 7.45
N GLN A 217 -7.87 -12.24 8.67
CA GLN A 217 -7.88 -13.12 9.85
C GLN A 217 -9.04 -14.14 9.80
N THR A 218 -10.22 -13.73 9.32
CA THR A 218 -11.36 -14.63 9.16
C THR A 218 -11.07 -15.70 8.10
N GLY A 219 -10.49 -15.31 6.97
CA GLY A 219 -10.10 -16.25 5.89
C GLY A 219 -9.09 -17.29 6.38
N ASP A 220 -8.07 -16.85 7.12
CA ASP A 220 -7.04 -17.72 7.71
C ASP A 220 -7.63 -18.73 8.72
N LYS A 221 -8.63 -18.30 9.50
CA LYS A 221 -9.24 -19.13 10.57
C LYS A 221 -10.30 -20.11 10.04
N HIS A 222 -11.14 -19.69 9.10
CA HIS A 222 -12.36 -20.42 8.75
C HIS A 222 -12.35 -21.06 7.36
N ARG A 223 -11.26 -20.94 6.58
CA ARG A 223 -11.17 -21.42 5.18
C ARG A 223 -12.33 -20.90 4.32
N ILE A 224 -12.55 -19.59 4.39
CA ILE A 224 -13.57 -18.86 3.61
C ILE A 224 -12.90 -17.77 2.75
N THR A 225 -13.68 -17.14 1.88
CA THR A 225 -13.34 -15.87 1.24
C THR A 225 -14.44 -14.85 1.50
N THR A 226 -14.08 -13.58 1.67
CA THR A 226 -15.06 -12.51 1.90
C THR A 226 -15.51 -11.89 0.57
N PRO A 227 -16.81 -11.71 0.31
CA PRO A 227 -17.30 -11.09 -0.92
C PRO A 227 -16.99 -9.58 -1.00
N ILE A 228 -17.35 -8.98 -2.13
CA ILE A 228 -17.29 -7.52 -2.33
C ILE A 228 -18.07 -6.79 -1.23
N ASN A 229 -17.50 -5.68 -0.73
CA ASN A 229 -18.07 -4.83 0.31
C ASN A 229 -18.38 -5.53 1.65
N TRP A 230 -17.88 -6.74 1.86
CA TRP A 230 -18.13 -7.52 3.06
C TRP A 230 -17.70 -6.79 4.33
N VAL A 231 -18.57 -6.76 5.33
CA VAL A 231 -18.27 -6.38 6.71
C VAL A 231 -18.55 -7.54 7.68
N PRO A 232 -17.96 -7.56 8.88
CA PRO A 232 -18.21 -8.61 9.86
C PRO A 232 -19.70 -8.85 10.15
N GLY A 233 -20.10 -10.11 10.10
CA GLY A 233 -21.50 -10.58 10.22
C GLY A 233 -22.22 -10.78 8.89
N ASP A 234 -21.70 -10.27 7.77
CA ASP A 234 -22.23 -10.58 6.44
C ASP A 234 -21.89 -12.02 6.02
N ASP A 235 -22.66 -12.56 5.07
CA ASP A 235 -22.38 -13.84 4.44
C ASP A 235 -20.98 -13.87 3.81
N VAL A 236 -20.27 -14.96 4.03
CA VAL A 236 -18.97 -15.27 3.42
C VAL A 236 -19.11 -16.34 2.35
N ILE A 237 -18.12 -16.45 1.48
CA ILE A 237 -18.06 -17.47 0.44
C ILE A 237 -17.22 -18.65 0.95
N VAL A 238 -17.75 -19.86 0.82
CA VAL A 238 -16.99 -21.09 1.08
C VAL A 238 -15.80 -21.14 0.13
N HIS A 239 -14.58 -21.30 0.66
CA HIS A 239 -13.37 -21.27 -0.16
C HIS A 239 -13.47 -22.26 -1.34
N PRO A 240 -13.08 -21.86 -2.57
CA PRO A 240 -13.26 -22.69 -3.77
C PRO A 240 -12.60 -24.07 -3.70
N SER A 241 -11.55 -24.22 -2.90
CA SER A 241 -10.86 -25.51 -2.72
C SER A 241 -11.63 -26.55 -1.90
N ILE A 242 -12.69 -26.15 -1.19
CA ILE A 242 -13.49 -27.05 -0.34
C ILE A 242 -14.58 -27.69 -1.20
N LYS A 243 -14.72 -29.01 -1.20
CA LYS A 243 -15.81 -29.69 -1.92
C LYS A 243 -17.15 -29.45 -1.22
N THR A 244 -18.26 -29.49 -1.96
CA THR A 244 -19.57 -29.15 -1.41
C THR A 244 -19.98 -30.06 -0.26
N GLU A 245 -19.65 -31.35 -0.35
CA GLU A 245 -19.95 -32.36 0.68
C GLU A 245 -19.13 -32.13 1.95
N GLU A 246 -17.91 -31.59 1.81
CA GLU A 246 -17.07 -31.19 2.95
C GLU A 246 -17.58 -29.90 3.58
N ALA A 247 -17.95 -28.91 2.75
CA ALA A 247 -18.50 -27.64 3.21
C ALA A 247 -19.77 -27.82 4.05
N GLN A 248 -20.67 -28.72 3.63
CA GLN A 248 -21.90 -29.05 4.37
C GLN A 248 -21.64 -29.74 5.72
N LYS A 249 -20.42 -30.25 5.97
CA LYS A 249 -20.01 -30.81 7.27
C LYS A 249 -19.35 -29.77 8.16
N ILE A 250 -18.63 -28.81 7.56
CA ILE A 250 -17.90 -27.76 8.27
C ILE A 250 -18.85 -26.64 8.72
N PHE A 251 -19.75 -26.23 7.83
CA PHE A 251 -20.59 -25.05 8.04
C PHE A 251 -22.03 -25.46 8.37
N PRO A 252 -22.68 -24.82 9.36
CA PRO A 252 -24.05 -25.15 9.75
C PRO A 252 -25.07 -25.00 8.60
N LYS A 253 -24.84 -24.03 7.72
CA LYS A 253 -25.68 -23.75 6.56
C LYS A 253 -24.81 -23.34 5.38
N VAL A 254 -25.01 -24.00 4.24
CA VAL A 254 -24.37 -23.64 2.97
C VAL A 254 -25.44 -23.34 1.94
N ASN A 255 -25.50 -22.10 1.46
CA ASN A 255 -26.38 -21.66 0.39
C ASN A 255 -25.65 -21.77 -0.96
N ILE A 256 -26.05 -22.74 -1.78
CA ILE A 256 -25.41 -23.02 -3.07
C ILE A 256 -26.14 -22.25 -4.17
N VAL A 257 -25.56 -21.15 -4.65
CA VAL A 257 -26.09 -20.40 -5.80
C VAL A 257 -25.60 -21.01 -7.11
N LYS A 258 -24.30 -21.37 -7.15
CA LYS A 258 -23.64 -22.14 -8.21
C LYS A 258 -22.59 -23.06 -7.58
N PRO A 259 -22.08 -24.08 -8.30
CA PRO A 259 -21.03 -24.96 -7.77
C PRO A 259 -19.80 -24.19 -7.24
N TYR A 260 -19.43 -23.07 -7.87
CA TYR A 260 -18.32 -22.21 -7.46
C TYR A 260 -18.72 -21.05 -6.52
N LEU A 261 -20.03 -20.78 -6.38
CA LEU A 261 -20.57 -19.66 -5.61
C LEU A 261 -21.49 -20.19 -4.52
N ARG A 262 -20.88 -20.42 -3.36
CA ARG A 262 -21.53 -21.03 -2.20
C ARG A 262 -21.32 -20.11 -1.01
N PHE A 263 -22.41 -19.64 -0.42
CA PHE A 263 -22.37 -18.76 0.74
C PHE A 263 -22.57 -19.55 2.03
N THR A 264 -22.02 -19.03 3.11
CA THR A 264 -22.31 -19.44 4.48
C THR A 264 -22.27 -18.22 5.39
N THR A 265 -22.94 -18.28 6.53
CA THR A 265 -22.98 -17.20 7.50
C THR A 265 -22.14 -17.61 8.71
N LEU A 266 -21.22 -16.75 9.11
CA LEU A 266 -20.49 -16.90 10.37
C LEU A 266 -21.05 -15.91 11.39
N PRO A 267 -21.08 -16.25 12.69
CA PRO A 267 -21.42 -15.29 13.73
C PRO A 267 -20.55 -14.03 13.63
N LYS A 268 -21.11 -12.86 13.94
CA LYS A 268 -20.36 -11.60 13.90
C LYS A 268 -19.14 -11.64 14.81
N GLU A 269 -19.26 -12.37 15.92
CA GLU A 269 -18.21 -12.58 16.91
C GLU A 269 -17.05 -13.42 16.38
N GLU A 270 -17.29 -14.25 15.36
CA GLU A 270 -16.25 -15.06 14.72
C GLU A 270 -15.56 -14.32 13.56
N THR A 271 -16.14 -13.22 13.10
CA THR A 271 -15.69 -12.46 11.91
C THR A 271 -15.20 -11.04 12.21
N SER A 272 -15.27 -10.65 13.48
CA SER A 272 -14.63 -9.45 14.01
C SER A 272 -13.84 -9.83 15.25
N ALA A 273 -12.93 -8.97 15.71
CA ALA A 273 -12.47 -9.10 17.09
C ALA A 273 -13.63 -8.82 18.04
N ASN A 274 -14.17 -9.89 18.60
CA ASN A 274 -15.24 -9.91 19.57
C ASN A 274 -14.92 -11.11 20.48
N VAL A 275 -14.88 -11.02 21.81
CA VAL A 275 -15.14 -9.95 22.78
C VAL A 275 -14.18 -10.20 23.95
#